data_AF-A0A929XST2-F1
#
_entry.id   AF-A0A929XST2-F1
#
_cell.length_a   1.000
_cell.length_b   1.000
_cell.length_c   1.000
_cell.angle_alpha   90.00
_cell.angle_beta   90.00
_cell.angle_gamma   90.00
#
_symmetry.space_group_name_H-M   'P 1'
#
loop_
_entity.id
_entity.type
_entity.pdbx_description
1 polymer ?
#
loop_
_entity_poly.entity_id
_entity_poly.type
_entity_poly.pdbx_seq_one_letter_code
_entity_poly.pdbx_strand_id
1 'polypeptide(L)'
;MLNINEEKINEVVQNIHEAMVRKAKKSGKSSEEIVTESRIFSIICSDFDLAPSKVATLMNSNYGYDMTGEEVIRIFRNRKMANPNERKELFKWADNVARLFKGAMLGKKEKFEKFEILRKEPALKNGKKHDSQDRIAAIMIYENYPEIDIFDDKNSLYLLGNTMAKYFFYDMVDAVRNVYFFNENDGDRAGQTEKKNKLSYDQALRRVEQLESALERTNTMLQDLQDEFDEQLEASKVKELADFFAMLNSEKYGCILDELLVVRKGVDALRKSNYELPIEINGLLIMVKKLVQFVRDSHIEPMMKIDSIKEVSACDIEFCNYEGSPFDSDKTKKVRVISPGWVYKDKDLQISRPKVKEVKS
;
A
#
# COMPACT_ATOMS: atom_id res chain seq x y z
N MET A 1 8.94 31.13 -9.60
CA MET A 1 10.07 30.46 -8.95
C MET A 1 10.11 30.94 -7.52
N LEU A 2 10.35 30.08 -6.54
CA LEU A 2 10.63 30.51 -5.16
C LEU A 2 12.09 30.97 -5.11
N ASN A 3 12.36 32.10 -4.46
CA ASN A 3 13.72 32.61 -4.32
C ASN A 3 14.24 32.22 -2.94
N ILE A 4 15.10 31.21 -2.88
CA ILE A 4 15.63 30.67 -1.61
C ILE A 4 16.55 31.66 -0.89
N ASN A 5 17.00 32.71 -1.57
CA ASN A 5 17.76 33.79 -0.97
C ASN A 5 16.87 34.80 -0.22
N GLU A 6 15.54 34.72 -0.38
CA GLU A 6 14.60 35.51 0.41
C GLU A 6 14.54 34.95 1.84
N GLU A 7 14.82 35.81 2.82
CA GLU A 7 14.99 35.43 4.24
C GLU A 7 13.85 34.56 4.77
N LYS A 8 12.59 34.96 4.54
CA LYS A 8 11.42 34.19 5.01
C LYS A 8 11.26 32.85 4.29
N ILE A 9 11.52 32.80 2.98
CA ILE A 9 11.45 31.53 2.22
C ILE A 9 12.53 30.59 2.73
N ASN A 10 13.75 31.10 2.93
CA ASN A 10 14.86 30.35 3.49
C ASN A 10 14.53 29.79 4.88
N GLU A 11 13.95 30.61 5.75
CA GLU A 11 13.53 30.22 7.09
C GLU A 11 12.48 29.10 7.05
N VAL A 12 11.49 29.18 6.16
CA VAL A 12 10.52 28.09 5.98
C VAL A 12 11.21 26.80 5.53
N VAL A 13 12.10 26.88 4.54
CA VAL A 13 12.83 25.71 4.03
C VAL A 13 13.71 25.09 5.12
N GLN A 14 14.39 25.91 5.92
CA GLN A 14 15.16 25.46 7.08
C GLN A 14 14.29 24.73 8.10
N ASN A 15 13.11 25.28 8.43
CA ASN A 15 12.17 24.66 9.36
C ASN A 15 11.62 23.32 8.82
N ILE A 16 11.37 23.22 7.52
CA ILE A 16 10.99 21.97 6.84
C ILE A 16 12.11 20.94 6.97
N HIS A 17 13.35 21.34 6.69
CA HIS A 17 14.51 20.46 6.79
C HIS A 17 14.71 19.92 8.20
N GLU A 18 14.63 20.77 9.22
CA GLU A 18 14.73 20.32 10.60
C GLU A 18 13.64 19.30 10.97
N ALA A 19 12.43 19.46 10.42
CA ALA A 19 11.38 18.46 10.57
C ALA A 19 11.74 17.14 9.88
N MET A 20 12.25 17.18 8.64
CA MET A 20 12.71 16.00 7.92
C MET A 20 13.80 15.26 8.70
N VAL A 21 14.83 15.96 9.21
CA VAL A 21 15.90 15.35 10.00
C VAL A 21 15.36 14.65 11.25
N ARG A 22 14.36 15.23 11.93
CA ARG A 22 13.70 14.58 13.08
C ARG A 22 12.91 13.34 12.67
N LYS A 23 12.26 13.34 11.50
CA LYS A 23 11.50 12.18 10.99
C LYS A 23 12.43 11.08 10.48
N ALA A 24 13.47 11.42 9.72
CA ALA A 24 14.46 10.48 9.21
C ALA A 24 15.18 9.70 10.33
N LYS A 25 15.43 10.34 11.48
CA LYS A 25 15.98 9.65 12.67
C LYS A 25 15.00 8.65 13.30
N LYS A 26 13.70 8.87 13.15
CA LYS A 26 12.62 8.05 13.73
C LYS A 26 12.09 7.01 12.76
N SER A 27 12.25 7.20 11.45
CA SER A 27 11.99 6.18 10.47
C SER A 27 13.02 5.07 10.64
N GLY A 28 12.56 3.84 10.89
CA GLY A 28 13.41 2.66 10.85
C GLY A 28 13.97 2.38 9.46
N LYS A 29 14.50 1.18 9.22
CA LYS A 29 14.86 0.75 7.85
C LYS A 29 13.63 0.87 6.95
N SER A 30 13.70 1.73 5.94
CA SER A 30 12.66 1.82 4.92
C SER A 30 12.61 0.50 4.14
N SER A 31 11.40 0.04 3.81
CA SER A 31 11.24 -1.09 2.90
C SER A 31 11.51 -0.62 1.47
N GLU A 32 12.11 -1.49 0.66
CA GLU A 32 12.32 -1.22 -0.78
C GLU A 32 10.98 -0.92 -1.49
N GLU A 33 9.88 -1.49 -0.98
CA GLU A 33 8.52 -1.21 -1.45
C GLU A 33 8.15 0.27 -1.30
N ILE A 34 8.41 0.87 -0.14
CA ILE A 34 8.14 2.30 0.12
C ILE A 34 8.93 3.17 -0.86
N VAL A 35 10.21 2.85 -1.09
CA VAL A 35 11.08 3.60 -2.00
C VAL A 35 10.57 3.50 -3.43
N THR A 36 10.25 2.28 -3.87
CA THR A 36 9.74 2.00 -5.21
C THR A 36 8.45 2.77 -5.48
N GLU A 37 7.52 2.78 -4.53
CA GLU A 37 6.27 3.54 -4.64
C GLU A 37 6.48 5.05 -4.72
N SER A 38 7.36 5.61 -3.88
CA SER A 38 7.65 7.05 -3.92
C SER A 38 8.22 7.49 -5.25
N ARG A 39 9.12 6.69 -5.83
CA ARG A 39 9.70 6.94 -7.15
C ARG A 39 8.65 6.84 -8.25
N ILE A 40 7.73 5.88 -8.16
CA ILE A 40 6.57 5.82 -9.06
C ILE A 40 5.70 7.07 -8.94
N PHE A 41 5.38 7.51 -7.71
CA PHE A 41 4.60 8.74 -7.51
C PHE A 41 5.30 9.97 -8.08
N SER A 42 6.61 10.11 -7.86
CA SER A 42 7.45 11.16 -8.44
C SER A 42 7.38 11.19 -9.97
N ILE A 43 7.49 10.04 -10.63
CA ILE A 43 7.34 9.94 -12.09
C ILE A 43 5.97 10.45 -12.54
N ILE A 44 4.90 10.02 -11.85
CA ILE A 44 3.53 10.40 -12.21
C ILE A 44 3.32 11.90 -11.97
N CYS A 45 3.96 12.53 -11.00
CA CYS A 45 3.88 13.98 -10.79
C CYS A 45 4.23 14.80 -12.05
N SER A 46 5.04 14.26 -12.97
CA SER A 46 5.38 14.92 -14.23
C SER A 46 4.31 14.77 -15.32
N ASP A 47 3.57 13.65 -15.32
CA ASP A 47 2.48 13.37 -16.27
C ASP A 47 1.47 12.37 -15.67
N PHE A 48 0.26 12.85 -15.41
CA PHE A 48 -0.80 12.09 -14.74
C PHE A 48 -1.45 11.03 -15.65
N ASP A 49 -1.23 11.11 -16.96
CA ASP A 49 -1.80 10.21 -17.96
C ASP A 49 -0.89 9.04 -18.32
N LEU A 50 0.26 8.92 -17.65
CA LEU A 50 1.21 7.84 -17.91
C LEU A 50 0.57 6.45 -17.72
N ALA A 51 0.69 5.65 -18.78
CA ALA A 51 0.36 4.23 -18.75
C ALA A 51 1.39 3.46 -17.90
N PRO A 52 1.01 2.35 -17.25
CA PRO A 52 1.92 1.55 -16.41
C PRO A 52 3.21 1.12 -17.11
N SER A 53 3.16 0.79 -18.41
CA SER A 53 4.34 0.43 -19.20
C SER A 53 5.34 1.59 -19.36
N LYS A 54 4.84 2.82 -19.50
CA LYS A 54 5.69 4.03 -19.56
C LYS A 54 6.28 4.36 -18.20
N VAL A 55 5.51 4.21 -17.11
CA VAL A 55 6.04 4.34 -15.74
C VAL A 55 7.17 3.35 -15.50
N ALA A 56 7.01 2.08 -15.92
CA ALA A 56 8.05 1.07 -15.82
C ALA A 56 9.33 1.46 -16.59
N THR A 57 9.16 1.97 -17.83
CA THR A 57 10.29 2.44 -18.65
C THR A 57 11.06 3.56 -17.94
N LEU A 58 10.34 4.53 -17.35
CA LEU A 58 10.93 5.66 -16.61
C LEU A 58 11.58 5.23 -15.30
N MET A 59 11.02 4.24 -14.60
CA MET A 59 11.65 3.66 -13.40
C MET A 59 12.99 3.01 -13.74
N ASN A 60 13.04 2.29 -14.86
CA ASN A 60 14.27 1.63 -15.31
C ASN A 60 15.32 2.65 -15.75
N SER A 61 14.93 3.69 -16.51
CA SER A 61 15.87 4.72 -16.97
C SER A 61 16.34 5.67 -15.88
N ASN A 62 15.46 6.07 -14.96
CA ASN A 62 15.76 7.13 -13.99
C ASN A 62 16.40 6.59 -12.71
N TYR A 63 16.09 5.35 -12.34
CA TYR A 63 16.50 4.77 -11.06
C TYR A 63 17.18 3.40 -11.18
N GLY A 64 17.34 2.86 -12.39
CA GLY A 64 18.08 1.61 -12.63
C GLY A 64 17.34 0.33 -12.23
N TYR A 65 16.01 0.36 -12.17
CA TYR A 65 15.21 -0.86 -11.96
C TYR A 65 15.14 -1.72 -13.23
N ASP A 66 14.74 -2.97 -13.07
CA ASP A 66 14.31 -3.86 -14.16
C ASP A 66 12.84 -4.24 -13.94
N MET A 67 11.96 -3.25 -14.05
CA MET A 67 10.54 -3.39 -13.79
C MET A 67 9.73 -3.45 -15.08
N THR A 68 8.66 -4.23 -15.04
CA THR A 68 7.69 -4.40 -16.13
C THR A 68 6.39 -3.63 -15.88
N GLY A 69 5.60 -3.43 -16.93
CA GLY A 69 4.28 -2.79 -16.80
C GLY A 69 3.32 -3.54 -15.88
N GLU A 70 3.40 -4.89 -15.85
CA GLU A 70 2.58 -5.73 -14.97
C GLU A 70 2.91 -5.52 -13.49
N GLU A 71 4.19 -5.33 -13.16
CA GLU A 71 4.60 -5.04 -11.80
C GLU A 71 4.10 -3.67 -11.33
N VAL A 72 4.12 -2.67 -12.21
CA VAL A 72 3.49 -1.36 -11.93
C VAL A 72 1.99 -1.50 -11.72
N ILE A 73 1.30 -2.31 -12.54
CA ILE A 73 -0.14 -2.59 -12.37
C ILE A 73 -0.40 -3.23 -11.00
N ARG A 74 0.44 -4.18 -10.58
CA ARG A 74 0.33 -4.81 -9.25
C ARG A 74 0.50 -3.78 -8.13
N ILE A 75 1.49 -2.90 -8.23
CA ILE A 75 1.70 -1.81 -7.25
C ILE A 75 0.48 -0.90 -7.19
N PHE A 76 -0.05 -0.48 -8.35
CA PHE A 76 -1.27 0.34 -8.39
C PHE A 76 -2.48 -0.37 -7.80
N ARG A 77 -2.66 -1.67 -8.02
CA ARG A 77 -3.74 -2.44 -7.38
C ARG A 77 -3.58 -2.47 -5.87
N ASN A 78 -2.38 -2.77 -5.37
CA ASN A 78 -2.09 -2.82 -3.94
C ASN A 78 -2.35 -1.46 -3.26
N ARG A 79 -2.04 -0.36 -3.96
CA ARG A 79 -2.28 1.01 -3.49
C ARG A 79 -3.67 1.56 -3.84
N LYS A 80 -4.61 0.74 -4.31
CA LYS A 80 -5.98 1.19 -4.67
C LYS A 80 -6.00 2.32 -5.72
N MET A 81 -4.98 2.39 -6.59
CA MET A 81 -4.82 3.34 -7.70
C MET A 81 -4.93 2.68 -9.09
N ALA A 82 -5.58 1.51 -9.16
CA ALA A 82 -5.75 0.77 -10.41
C ALA A 82 -6.61 1.53 -11.44
N ASN A 83 -7.59 2.31 -10.97
CA ASN A 83 -8.46 3.13 -11.82
C ASN A 83 -7.69 4.38 -12.31
N PRO A 84 -7.44 4.53 -13.63
CA PRO A 84 -6.67 5.66 -14.16
C PRO A 84 -7.33 7.02 -13.89
N ASN A 85 -8.67 7.09 -13.87
CA ASN A 85 -9.39 8.35 -13.64
C ASN A 85 -9.24 8.81 -12.19
N GLU A 86 -9.45 7.91 -11.22
CA GLU A 86 -9.26 8.21 -9.80
C GLU A 86 -7.81 8.56 -9.49
N ARG A 87 -6.85 7.83 -10.09
CA ARG A 87 -5.43 8.19 -9.99
C ARG A 87 -5.18 9.60 -10.53
N LYS A 88 -5.68 9.93 -11.71
CA LYS A 88 -5.53 11.28 -12.29
C LYS A 88 -6.16 12.36 -11.41
N GLU A 89 -7.31 12.10 -10.79
CA GLU A 89 -7.93 13.02 -9.83
C GLU A 89 -7.03 13.27 -8.62
N LEU A 90 -6.44 12.22 -8.05
CA LEU A 90 -5.52 12.29 -6.91
C LEU A 90 -4.30 13.17 -7.21
N PHE A 91 -3.64 12.97 -8.35
CA PHE A 91 -2.46 13.75 -8.72
C PHE A 91 -2.82 15.19 -9.13
N LYS A 92 -3.99 15.43 -9.75
CA LYS A 92 -4.48 16.80 -9.98
C LYS A 92 -4.76 17.55 -8.69
N TRP A 93 -5.34 16.88 -7.69
CA TRP A 93 -5.53 17.45 -6.36
C TRP A 93 -4.17 17.82 -5.74
N ALA A 94 -3.18 16.91 -5.80
CA ALA A 94 -1.84 17.18 -5.27
C ALA A 94 -1.15 18.37 -5.97
N ASP A 95 -1.31 18.50 -7.28
CA ASP A 95 -0.78 19.66 -8.03
C ASP A 95 -1.45 20.98 -7.60
N ASN A 96 -2.77 20.98 -7.40
CA ASN A 96 -3.48 22.15 -6.86
C ASN A 96 -2.96 22.52 -5.46
N VAL A 97 -2.76 21.51 -4.59
CA VAL A 97 -2.20 21.69 -3.24
C VAL A 97 -0.80 22.30 -3.33
N ALA A 98 0.08 21.77 -4.19
CA ALA A 98 1.42 22.30 -4.40
C ALA A 98 1.39 23.77 -4.88
N ARG A 99 0.52 24.10 -5.85
CA ARG A 99 0.37 25.49 -6.34
C ARG A 99 -0.09 26.46 -5.25
N LEU A 100 -0.99 26.05 -4.37
CA LEU A 100 -1.41 26.87 -3.23
C LEU A 100 -0.30 26.98 -2.18
N PHE A 101 0.42 25.88 -1.91
CA PHE A 101 1.57 25.87 -1.01
C PHE A 101 2.65 26.87 -1.45
N LYS A 102 3.00 26.91 -2.74
CA LYS A 102 3.89 27.94 -3.29
C LYS A 102 3.38 29.36 -3.04
N GLY A 103 2.07 29.59 -3.19
CA GLY A 103 1.47 30.88 -2.88
C GLY A 103 1.63 31.27 -1.41
N ALA A 104 1.49 30.30 -0.51
CA ALA A 104 1.69 30.47 0.92
C ALA A 104 3.17 30.69 1.29
N MET A 105 4.10 29.98 0.64
CA MET A 105 5.55 30.21 0.73
C MET A 105 5.95 31.63 0.32
N LEU A 106 5.15 32.30 -0.51
CA LEU A 106 5.35 33.70 -0.90
C LEU A 106 4.64 34.70 0.05
N GLY A 107 4.19 34.24 1.23
CA GLY A 107 3.54 35.08 2.23
C GLY A 107 2.09 35.47 1.93
N LYS A 108 1.42 34.84 0.96
CA LYS A 108 0.04 35.19 0.59
C LYS A 108 -0.98 34.47 1.49
N LYS A 109 -1.55 35.19 2.48
CA LYS A 109 -2.53 34.65 3.44
C LYS A 109 -3.73 33.97 2.79
N GLU A 110 -4.36 34.58 1.79
CA GLU A 110 -5.47 33.97 1.05
C GLU A 110 -5.13 32.63 0.38
N LYS A 111 -3.87 32.47 -0.05
CA LYS A 111 -3.40 31.21 -0.64
C LYS A 111 -3.17 30.16 0.44
N PHE A 112 -2.66 30.55 1.60
CA PHE A 112 -2.53 29.68 2.76
C PHE A 112 -3.89 29.20 3.28
N GLU A 113 -4.89 30.07 3.39
CA GLU A 113 -6.24 29.69 3.82
C GLU A 113 -6.89 28.69 2.85
N LYS A 114 -6.78 28.95 1.54
CA LYS A 114 -7.25 28.00 0.51
C LYS A 114 -6.50 26.67 0.56
N PHE A 115 -5.19 26.72 0.81
CA PHE A 115 -4.36 25.52 0.99
C PHE A 115 -4.82 24.71 2.22
N GLU A 116 -5.04 25.36 3.36
CA GLU A 116 -5.50 24.72 4.60
C GLU A 116 -6.83 23.99 4.44
N ILE A 117 -7.75 24.57 3.66
CA ILE A 117 -9.03 23.95 3.33
C ILE A 117 -8.80 22.76 2.39
N LEU A 118 -8.19 23.00 1.23
CA LEU A 118 -8.04 21.97 0.18
C LEU A 118 -7.26 20.75 0.67
N ARG A 119 -6.21 20.93 1.47
CA ARG A 119 -5.37 19.82 1.93
C ARG A 119 -6.10 18.84 2.85
N LYS A 120 -7.17 19.31 3.52
CA LYS A 120 -7.99 18.48 4.42
C LYS A 120 -9.11 17.75 3.68
N GLU A 121 -9.47 18.23 2.49
CA GLU A 121 -10.50 17.61 1.66
C GLU A 121 -10.03 16.28 1.05
N PRO A 122 -10.94 15.31 0.87
CA PRO A 122 -10.67 14.12 0.06
C PRO A 122 -10.31 14.48 -1.38
N ALA A 123 -9.23 13.90 -1.90
CA ALA A 123 -8.80 14.14 -3.28
C ALA A 123 -9.74 13.51 -4.32
N LEU A 124 -10.42 12.43 -3.97
CA LEU A 124 -11.32 11.70 -4.87
C LEU A 124 -12.74 12.25 -4.78
N LYS A 125 -13.41 12.39 -5.93
CA LYS A 125 -14.80 12.88 -5.99
C LYS A 125 -15.82 12.01 -5.27
N ASN A 126 -15.48 10.74 -5.02
CA ASN A 126 -16.29 9.81 -4.24
C ASN A 126 -16.29 10.15 -2.73
N GLY A 127 -15.58 11.20 -2.30
CA GLY A 127 -15.52 11.68 -0.92
C GLY A 127 -14.58 10.88 -0.01
N LYS A 128 -13.86 9.88 -0.54
CA LYS A 128 -12.92 9.07 0.25
C LYS A 128 -11.52 9.67 0.21
N LYS A 129 -10.93 9.85 1.39
CA LYS A 129 -9.51 10.25 1.51
C LYS A 129 -8.64 9.04 1.16
N HIS A 130 -7.69 9.23 0.24
CA HIS A 130 -6.75 8.19 -0.14
C HIS A 130 -5.61 8.11 0.89
N ASP A 131 -5.16 6.90 1.25
CA ASP A 131 -4.11 6.67 2.26
C ASP A 131 -2.79 7.41 1.96
N SER A 132 -2.43 7.47 0.69
CA SER A 132 -1.20 8.05 0.15
C SER A 132 -1.35 9.52 -0.24
N GLN A 133 -2.53 10.13 -0.01
CA GLN A 133 -2.86 11.49 -0.47
C GLN A 133 -1.86 12.54 0.04
N ASP A 134 -1.60 12.56 1.35
CA ASP A 134 -0.70 13.55 1.96
C ASP A 134 0.76 13.32 1.53
N ARG A 135 1.16 12.06 1.33
CA ARG A 135 2.50 11.68 0.81
C ARG A 135 2.71 12.17 -0.62
N ILE A 136 1.72 11.96 -1.50
CA ILE A 136 1.78 12.43 -2.89
C ILE A 136 1.81 13.96 -2.95
N ALA A 137 1.06 14.66 -2.08
CA ALA A 137 1.13 16.12 -2.00
C ALA A 137 2.54 16.61 -1.62
N ALA A 138 3.19 15.98 -0.64
CA ALA A 138 4.55 16.32 -0.26
C ALA A 138 5.53 16.08 -1.43
N ILE A 139 5.45 14.92 -2.10
CA ILE A 139 6.28 14.61 -3.27
C ILE A 139 6.05 15.64 -4.38
N MET A 140 4.79 15.94 -4.70
CA MET A 140 4.41 16.92 -5.72
C MET A 140 4.99 18.31 -5.45
N ILE A 141 5.06 18.74 -4.18
CA ILE A 141 5.68 20.02 -3.82
C ILE A 141 7.17 20.04 -4.22
N TYR A 142 7.92 18.98 -3.90
CA TYR A 142 9.33 18.86 -4.27
C TYR A 142 9.53 18.71 -5.79
N GLU A 143 8.64 18.01 -6.50
CA GLU A 143 8.71 17.90 -7.97
C GLU A 143 8.41 19.23 -8.67
N ASN A 144 7.39 19.96 -8.22
CA ASN A 144 6.98 21.22 -8.84
C ASN A 144 7.90 22.40 -8.48
N TYR A 145 8.56 22.35 -7.32
CA TYR A 145 9.42 23.41 -6.80
C TYR A 145 10.77 22.85 -6.33
N PRO A 146 11.59 22.29 -7.24
CA PRO A 146 12.87 21.68 -6.87
C PRO A 146 13.84 22.68 -6.21
N GLU A 147 13.62 23.99 -6.38
CA GLU A 147 14.40 25.01 -5.70
C GLU A 147 14.36 24.91 -4.17
N ILE A 148 13.33 24.33 -3.56
CA ILE A 148 13.24 24.20 -2.09
C ILE A 148 14.10 23.05 -1.54
N ASP A 149 14.61 22.18 -2.41
CA ASP A 149 15.35 20.96 -2.04
C ASP A 149 16.85 21.19 -1.86
N ILE A 150 17.23 22.28 -1.20
CA ILE A 150 18.65 22.65 -1.01
C ILE A 150 19.40 21.68 -0.07
N PHE A 151 18.68 20.86 0.69
CA PHE A 151 19.23 19.91 1.66
C PHE A 151 19.10 18.44 1.22
N ASP A 152 18.62 18.17 0.01
CA ASP A 152 18.34 16.80 -0.48
C ASP A 152 17.31 16.04 0.39
N ASP A 153 16.32 16.77 0.90
CA ASP A 153 15.24 16.22 1.71
C ASP A 153 14.28 15.35 0.88
N LYS A 154 14.21 15.58 -0.43
CA LYS A 154 13.42 14.76 -1.36
C LYS A 154 13.79 13.28 -1.29
N ASN A 155 15.08 12.95 -1.20
CA ASN A 155 15.52 11.57 -1.06
C ASN A 155 15.08 10.97 0.28
N SER A 156 15.11 11.76 1.36
CA SER A 156 14.62 11.35 2.67
C SER A 156 13.10 11.14 2.68
N LEU A 157 12.35 11.98 1.97
CA LEU A 157 10.89 11.85 1.81
C LEU A 157 10.51 10.52 1.15
N TYR A 158 11.31 10.03 0.19
CA TYR A 158 11.05 8.76 -0.46
C TYR A 158 11.19 7.54 0.46
N LEU A 159 11.88 7.70 1.59
CA LEU A 159 12.03 6.66 2.62
C LEU A 159 10.84 6.63 3.60
N LEU A 160 9.99 7.66 3.59
CA LEU A 160 8.86 7.75 4.51
C LEU A 160 7.65 6.98 3.96
N GLY A 161 7.10 6.10 4.80
CA GLY A 161 5.77 5.51 4.59
C GLY A 161 4.64 6.54 4.72
N ASN A 162 3.41 6.14 4.43
CA ASN A 162 2.25 7.05 4.34
C ASN A 162 2.03 7.85 5.64
N THR A 163 2.08 7.18 6.80
CA THR A 163 1.88 7.83 8.10
C THR A 163 2.97 8.87 8.39
N MET A 164 4.25 8.50 8.27
CA MET A 164 5.35 9.45 8.48
C MET A 164 5.32 10.63 7.49
N ALA A 165 5.02 10.36 6.22
CA ALA A 165 4.94 11.39 5.19
C ALA A 165 3.75 12.34 5.42
N LYS A 166 2.60 11.84 5.91
CA LYS A 166 1.44 12.67 6.32
C LYS A 166 1.84 13.67 7.40
N TYR A 167 2.53 13.21 8.45
CA TYR A 167 2.94 14.12 9.53
C TYR A 167 4.09 15.03 9.11
N PHE A 168 4.98 14.59 8.22
CA PHE A 168 5.97 15.48 7.60
C PHE A 168 5.30 16.58 6.76
N PHE A 169 4.27 16.25 5.98
CA PHE A 169 3.49 17.24 5.24
C PHE A 169 2.82 18.25 6.19
N TYR A 170 2.35 17.82 7.37
CA TYR A 170 1.84 18.74 8.40
C TYR A 170 2.93 19.63 8.98
N ASP A 171 4.15 19.11 9.15
CA ASP A 171 5.30 19.92 9.57
C ASP A 171 5.64 20.99 8.51
N MET A 172 5.51 20.67 7.21
CA MET A 172 5.69 21.65 6.13
C MET A 172 4.67 22.79 6.20
N VAL A 173 3.41 22.46 6.50
CA VAL A 173 2.34 23.44 6.70
C VAL A 173 2.67 24.38 7.86
N ASP A 174 3.10 23.82 8.97
CA ASP A 174 3.41 24.59 10.17
C ASP A 174 4.63 25.49 9.98
N ALA A 175 5.64 25.03 9.24
CA ALA A 175 6.78 25.86 8.87
C ALA A 175 6.34 27.15 8.17
N VAL A 176 5.45 27.04 7.17
CA VAL A 176 4.87 28.21 6.49
C VAL A 176 4.05 29.06 7.45
N ARG A 177 3.14 28.43 8.22
CA ARG A 177 2.24 29.11 9.15
C ARG A 177 3.00 29.94 10.18
N ASN A 178 4.07 29.39 10.74
CA ASN A 178 4.83 29.98 11.83
C ASN A 178 5.69 31.15 11.35
N VAL A 179 6.37 31.03 10.20
CA VAL A 179 7.23 32.10 9.65
C VAL A 179 6.41 33.33 9.22
N TYR A 180 5.21 33.10 8.68
CA TYR A 180 4.34 34.17 8.22
C TYR A 180 3.26 34.60 9.22
N PHE A 181 3.17 33.92 10.37
CA PHE A 181 2.19 34.21 11.42
C PHE A 181 0.74 34.24 10.91
N PHE A 182 0.36 33.33 10.01
CA PHE A 182 -0.97 33.37 9.38
C PHE A 182 -2.14 33.14 10.35
N ASN A 183 -1.87 32.65 11.56
CA ASN A 183 -2.86 32.48 12.62
C ASN A 183 -3.10 33.74 13.48
N GLU A 184 -2.32 34.81 13.29
CA GLU A 184 -2.45 36.03 14.11
C GLU A 184 -3.43 37.02 13.46
N ASN A 185 -4.31 37.60 14.29
CA ASN A 185 -5.08 38.78 13.90
C ASN A 185 -4.11 39.96 13.72
N ASP A 186 -4.26 40.72 12.63
CA ASP A 186 -3.33 41.80 12.23
C ASP A 186 -3.12 42.91 13.30
N GLY A 187 -3.90 42.90 14.40
CA GLY A 187 -3.83 43.86 15.51
C GLY A 187 -2.62 43.72 16.45
N ASP A 188 -1.94 42.58 16.51
CA ASP A 188 -0.81 42.35 17.43
C ASP A 188 0.56 42.81 16.87
N ARG A 189 0.59 43.32 15.63
CA ARG A 189 1.84 43.61 14.90
C ARG A 189 2.54 44.91 15.29
N ALA A 190 1.89 45.81 16.03
CA ALA A 190 2.42 47.15 16.31
C ALA A 190 3.27 47.20 17.59
N GLY A 191 4.38 46.45 17.67
CA GLY A 191 5.29 46.66 18.82
C GLY A 191 6.53 45.78 18.99
N GLN A 192 6.77 44.74 18.18
CA GLN A 192 7.84 43.76 18.46
C GLN A 192 9.12 43.94 17.65
N THR A 193 9.57 45.19 17.42
CA THR A 193 10.88 45.39 16.75
C THR A 193 12.07 45.47 17.69
N GLU A 194 11.89 45.63 19.01
CA GLU A 194 13.05 45.70 19.91
C GLU A 194 12.76 45.11 21.30
N LYS A 195 13.22 43.88 21.55
CA LYS A 195 13.86 43.46 22.82
C LYS A 195 14.32 42.01 22.77
N LYS A 196 15.63 41.83 22.52
CA LYS A 196 16.37 40.62 22.87
C LYS A 196 16.40 40.47 24.40
N ASN A 197 16.26 39.22 24.86
CA ASN A 197 16.72 38.64 26.14
C ASN A 197 15.75 38.34 27.31
N LYS A 198 14.43 38.43 27.18
CA LYS A 198 13.50 37.65 28.03
C LYS A 198 12.27 37.26 27.22
N LEU A 199 11.94 35.97 27.16
CA LEU A 199 10.68 35.51 26.59
C LEU A 199 9.55 36.24 27.34
N SER A 200 8.75 37.05 26.64
CA SER A 200 7.56 37.66 27.25
C SER A 200 6.62 36.55 27.73
N TYR A 201 5.84 36.79 28.78
CA TYR A 201 4.84 35.84 29.28
C TYR A 201 3.91 35.34 28.15
N ASP A 202 3.52 36.24 27.24
CA ASP A 202 2.70 35.90 26.07
C ASP A 202 3.44 35.02 25.06
N GLN A 203 4.75 35.25 24.86
CA GLN A 203 5.58 34.40 24.01
C GLN A 203 5.76 33.00 24.62
N ALA A 204 5.82 32.92 25.96
CA ALA A 204 5.90 31.64 26.67
C ALA A 204 4.59 30.86 26.57
N LEU A 205 3.44 31.51 26.75
CA LEU A 205 2.11 30.91 26.56
C LEU A 205 1.94 30.38 25.13
N ARG A 206 2.27 31.17 24.11
CA ARG A 206 2.23 30.72 22.70
C ARG A 206 3.13 29.51 22.47
N ARG A 207 4.33 29.51 23.08
CA ARG A 207 5.25 28.38 22.95
C ARG A 207 4.69 27.12 23.62
N VAL A 208 4.02 27.24 24.76
CA VAL A 208 3.36 26.12 25.44
C VAL A 208 2.25 25.56 24.56
N GLU A 209 1.37 26.39 24.02
CA GLU A 209 0.27 25.95 23.14
C GLU A 209 0.79 25.22 21.87
N GLN A 210 1.87 25.74 21.28
CA GLN A 210 2.55 25.09 20.15
C GLN A 210 3.13 23.72 20.55
N LEU A 211 3.75 23.63 21.72
CA LEU A 211 4.34 22.38 22.22
C LEU A 211 3.26 21.35 22.56
N GLU A 212 2.14 21.77 23.15
CA GLU A 212 0.98 20.92 23.44
C GLU A 212 0.37 20.38 22.14
N SER A 213 0.16 21.26 21.15
CA SER A 213 -0.34 20.86 19.82
C SER A 213 0.63 19.92 19.09
N ALA A 214 1.94 20.11 19.25
CA ALA A 214 2.95 19.22 18.69
C ALA A 214 2.99 17.86 19.42
N LEU A 215 2.80 17.87 20.74
CA LEU A 215 2.74 16.66 21.56
C LEU A 215 1.50 15.83 21.22
N GLU A 216 0.32 16.45 21.14
CA GLU A 216 -0.93 15.80 20.76
C GLU A 216 -0.79 15.12 19.40
N ARG A 217 -0.29 15.83 18.39
CA ARG A 217 -0.04 15.25 17.06
C ARG A 217 1.00 14.14 17.07
N THR A 218 2.03 14.24 17.91
CA THR A 218 3.01 13.17 18.05
C THR A 218 2.39 11.93 18.67
N ASN A 219 1.49 12.08 19.65
CA ASN A 219 0.74 10.97 20.23
C ASN A 219 -0.22 10.34 19.21
N THR A 220 -0.95 11.13 18.44
CA THR A 220 -1.79 10.61 17.35
C THR A 220 -0.95 9.89 16.30
N MET A 221 0.22 10.43 15.95
CA MET A 221 1.13 9.75 15.02
C MET A 221 1.62 8.41 15.57
N LEU A 222 1.94 8.33 16.87
CA LEU A 222 2.35 7.07 17.49
C LEU A 222 1.20 6.05 17.49
N GLN A 223 -0.03 6.48 17.75
CA GLN A 223 -1.20 5.61 17.66
C GLN A 223 -1.43 5.13 16.21
N ASP A 224 -1.43 6.04 15.23
CA ASP A 224 -1.57 5.70 13.81
C ASP A 224 -0.51 4.67 13.38
N LEU A 225 0.74 4.82 13.85
CA LEU A 225 1.84 3.89 13.58
C LEU A 225 1.67 2.54 14.28
N GLN A 226 1.11 2.51 15.50
CA GLN A 226 0.81 1.27 16.21
C GLN A 226 -0.31 0.49 15.50
N ASP A 227 -1.38 1.18 15.11
CA ASP A 227 -2.49 0.58 14.37
C ASP A 227 -2.00 0.01 13.03
N GLU A 228 -1.16 0.74 12.28
CA GLU A 228 -0.54 0.26 11.03
C GLU A 228 0.35 -0.96 11.27
N PHE A 229 1.11 -0.99 12.37
CA PHE A 229 1.94 -2.14 12.72
C PHE A 229 1.11 -3.38 13.05
N ASP A 230 0.01 -3.23 13.81
CA ASP A 230 -0.88 -4.33 14.16
C ASP A 230 -1.57 -4.90 12.91
N GLU A 231 -2.03 -4.05 11.99
CA GLU A 231 -2.58 -4.48 10.70
C GLU A 231 -1.57 -5.27 9.87
N GLN A 232 -0.32 -4.77 9.77
CA GLN A 232 0.76 -5.46 9.04
C GLN A 232 1.11 -6.81 9.68
N LEU A 233 1.12 -6.87 11.01
CA LEU A 233 1.43 -8.08 11.76
C LEU A 233 0.36 -9.15 11.54
N GLU A 234 -0.92 -8.78 11.54
CA GLU A 234 -2.01 -9.71 11.22
C GLU A 234 -1.98 -10.15 9.75
N ALA A 235 -1.68 -9.24 8.81
CA ALA A 235 -1.51 -9.60 7.41
C ALA A 235 -0.33 -10.57 7.19
N SER A 236 0.78 -10.35 7.89
CA SER A 236 1.95 -11.23 7.85
C SER A 236 1.63 -12.63 8.35
N LYS A 237 0.92 -12.74 9.48
CA LYS A 237 0.46 -14.04 10.00
C LYS A 237 -0.38 -14.79 8.98
N VAL A 238 -1.36 -14.12 8.35
CA VAL A 238 -2.23 -14.74 7.34
C VAL A 238 -1.41 -15.21 6.14
N LYS A 239 -0.46 -14.40 5.68
CA LYS A 239 0.42 -14.74 4.56
C LYS A 239 1.30 -15.96 4.86
N GLU A 240 1.96 -15.99 6.02
CA GLU A 240 2.80 -17.13 6.42
C GLU A 240 1.99 -18.44 6.50
N LEU A 241 0.76 -18.36 7.01
CA LEU A 241 -0.16 -19.50 7.09
C LEU A 241 -0.57 -19.98 5.70
N ALA A 242 -0.86 -19.05 4.79
CA ALA A 242 -1.18 -19.37 3.40
C ALA A 242 0.01 -20.00 2.66
N ASP A 243 1.21 -19.46 2.85
CA ASP A 243 2.45 -19.99 2.28
C ASP A 243 2.74 -21.40 2.81
N PHE A 244 2.49 -21.67 4.09
CA PHE A 244 2.57 -23.02 4.66
C PHE A 244 1.66 -24.02 3.96
N PHE A 245 0.38 -23.68 3.75
CA PHE A 245 -0.54 -24.56 3.02
C PHE A 245 -0.23 -24.66 1.52
N ALA A 246 0.32 -23.60 0.91
CA ALA A 246 0.80 -23.64 -0.47
C ALA A 246 1.99 -24.60 -0.61
N MET A 247 2.91 -24.61 0.36
CA MET A 247 4.00 -25.58 0.42
C MET A 247 3.47 -27.01 0.56
N LEU A 248 2.49 -27.26 1.43
CA LEU A 248 1.86 -28.58 1.57
C LEU A 248 1.27 -29.09 0.25
N ASN A 249 0.74 -28.19 -0.60
CA ASN A 249 0.20 -28.57 -1.91
C ASN A 249 1.18 -28.41 -3.08
N SER A 250 2.46 -28.17 -2.82
CA SER A 250 3.46 -28.08 -3.88
C SER A 250 3.88 -29.45 -4.38
N GLU A 251 4.31 -29.53 -5.64
CA GLU A 251 4.82 -30.77 -6.25
C GLU A 251 6.04 -31.32 -5.50
N LYS A 252 6.87 -30.44 -4.90
CA LYS A 252 8.05 -30.82 -4.11
C LYS A 252 7.69 -31.74 -2.93
N TYR A 253 6.54 -31.49 -2.29
CA TYR A 253 6.06 -32.28 -1.16
C TYR A 253 4.99 -33.29 -1.58
N GLY A 254 4.74 -33.45 -2.88
CA GLY A 254 3.83 -34.47 -3.43
C GLY A 254 2.35 -34.09 -3.33
N CYS A 255 2.01 -32.81 -3.33
CA CYS A 255 0.61 -32.34 -3.28
C CYS A 255 -0.19 -32.97 -2.13
N ILE A 256 0.35 -32.88 -0.90
CA ILE A 256 -0.16 -33.59 0.29
C ILE A 256 -1.66 -33.33 0.51
N LEU A 257 -2.12 -32.11 0.28
CA LEU A 257 -3.54 -31.77 0.47
C LEU A 257 -4.44 -32.56 -0.49
N ASP A 258 -4.02 -32.71 -1.75
CA ASP A 258 -4.74 -33.49 -2.76
C ASP A 258 -4.73 -34.98 -2.40
N GLU A 259 -3.57 -35.51 -2.00
CA GLU A 259 -3.43 -36.91 -1.57
C GLU A 259 -4.31 -37.25 -0.36
N LEU A 260 -4.42 -36.33 0.62
CA LEU A 260 -5.32 -36.50 1.76
C LEU A 260 -6.79 -36.66 1.31
N LEU A 261 -7.22 -35.96 0.25
CA LEU A 261 -8.56 -36.12 -0.31
C LEU A 261 -8.73 -37.44 -1.06
N VAL A 262 -7.71 -37.86 -1.82
CA VAL A 262 -7.70 -39.14 -2.56
C VAL A 262 -7.78 -40.31 -1.58
N VAL A 263 -6.90 -40.34 -0.57
CA VAL A 263 -6.89 -41.40 0.45
C VAL A 263 -8.22 -41.46 1.19
N ARG A 264 -8.79 -40.31 1.59
CA ARG A 264 -10.10 -40.27 2.23
C ARG A 264 -11.20 -40.89 1.35
N LYS A 265 -11.28 -40.51 0.08
CA LYS A 265 -12.25 -41.08 -0.86
C LYS A 265 -12.06 -42.59 -1.01
N GLY A 266 -10.82 -43.06 -1.13
CA GLY A 266 -10.50 -44.48 -1.23
C GLY A 266 -10.95 -45.28 0.00
N VAL A 267 -10.69 -44.74 1.20
CA VAL A 267 -11.14 -45.34 2.47
C VAL A 267 -12.67 -45.40 2.56
N ASP A 268 -13.35 -44.32 2.18
CA ASP A 268 -14.81 -44.28 2.15
C ASP A 268 -15.39 -45.28 1.14
N ALA A 269 -14.71 -45.54 0.02
CA ALA A 269 -15.11 -46.54 -0.96
C ALA A 269 -14.91 -47.98 -0.43
N LEU A 270 -13.77 -48.28 0.19
CA LEU A 270 -13.47 -49.60 0.76
C LEU A 270 -14.45 -49.98 1.87
N ARG A 271 -14.86 -49.00 2.70
CA ARG A 271 -15.92 -49.20 3.70
C ARG A 271 -17.26 -49.55 3.08
N LYS A 272 -17.62 -48.92 1.96
CA LYS A 272 -18.88 -49.21 1.25
C LYS A 272 -18.90 -50.59 0.61
N SER A 273 -17.74 -51.13 0.23
CA SER A 273 -17.61 -52.48 -0.31
C SER A 273 -17.50 -53.58 0.77
N ASN A 274 -17.72 -53.26 2.05
CA ASN A 274 -17.53 -54.18 3.19
C ASN A 274 -16.14 -54.86 3.20
N TYR A 275 -15.11 -54.16 2.75
CA TYR A 275 -13.75 -54.70 2.76
C TYR A 275 -13.14 -54.58 4.16
N GLU A 276 -12.65 -55.70 4.71
CA GLU A 276 -11.96 -55.71 5.99
C GLU A 276 -10.51 -55.23 5.83
N LEU A 277 -10.19 -54.09 6.46
CA LEU A 277 -8.87 -53.50 6.44
C LEU A 277 -7.99 -54.12 7.55
N PRO A 278 -6.71 -54.42 7.28
CA PRO A 278 -5.77 -54.86 8.31
C PRO A 278 -5.73 -53.91 9.51
N ILE A 279 -5.65 -54.45 10.72
CA ILE A 279 -5.71 -53.65 11.95
C ILE A 279 -4.48 -52.74 12.06
N GLU A 280 -3.35 -53.17 11.51
CA GLU A 280 -2.06 -52.47 11.48
C GLU A 280 -2.16 -51.11 10.77
N ILE A 281 -3.04 -50.98 9.78
CA ILE A 281 -3.19 -49.74 9.00
C ILE A 281 -4.26 -48.80 9.57
N ASN A 282 -5.06 -49.22 10.57
CA ASN A 282 -6.12 -48.39 11.14
C ASN A 282 -5.57 -47.10 11.76
N GLY A 283 -4.39 -47.14 12.39
CA GLY A 283 -3.74 -45.94 12.95
C GLY A 283 -3.46 -44.88 11.89
N LEU A 284 -2.99 -45.28 10.71
CA LEU A 284 -2.73 -44.39 9.57
C LEU A 284 -4.03 -43.76 9.05
N LEU A 285 -5.12 -44.52 8.99
CA LEU A 285 -6.41 -44.00 8.55
C LEU A 285 -6.99 -42.97 9.53
N ILE A 286 -6.81 -43.20 10.83
CA ILE A 286 -7.18 -42.24 11.86
C ILE A 286 -6.36 -40.96 11.69
N MET A 287 -5.04 -41.07 11.48
CA MET A 287 -4.16 -39.93 11.24
C MET A 287 -4.60 -39.12 10.02
N VAL A 288 -4.85 -39.77 8.88
CA VAL A 288 -5.35 -39.09 7.66
C VAL A 288 -6.68 -38.39 7.93
N LYS A 289 -7.61 -39.04 8.64
CA LYS A 289 -8.88 -38.41 9.01
C LYS A 289 -8.68 -37.17 9.88
N LYS A 290 -7.74 -37.22 10.83
CA LYS A 290 -7.41 -36.08 11.71
C LYS A 290 -6.70 -34.97 10.95
N LEU A 291 -5.81 -35.29 10.00
CA LEU A 291 -5.17 -34.29 9.14
C LEU A 291 -6.18 -33.60 8.22
N VAL A 292 -7.11 -34.35 7.61
CA VAL A 292 -8.20 -33.76 6.82
C VAL A 292 -9.10 -32.87 7.69
N GLN A 293 -9.35 -33.26 8.94
CA GLN A 293 -10.09 -32.43 9.88
C GLN A 293 -9.32 -31.15 10.23
N PHE A 294 -8.02 -31.25 10.52
CA PHE A 294 -7.15 -30.11 10.81
C PHE A 294 -7.13 -29.09 9.65
N VAL A 295 -7.02 -29.56 8.40
CA VAL A 295 -7.07 -28.70 7.20
C VAL A 295 -8.41 -27.95 7.13
N ARG A 296 -9.52 -28.64 7.43
CA ARG A 296 -10.87 -28.03 7.47
C ARG A 296 -11.06 -27.06 8.62
N ASP A 297 -10.57 -27.40 9.80
CA ASP A 297 -10.63 -26.54 11.00
C ASP A 297 -9.74 -25.30 10.83
N SER A 298 -8.75 -25.36 9.92
CA SER A 298 -7.96 -24.21 9.47
C SER A 298 -8.65 -23.40 8.36
N HIS A 299 -9.91 -23.74 8.02
CA HIS A 299 -10.70 -23.08 6.96
C HIS A 299 -10.07 -23.14 5.57
N ILE A 300 -9.29 -24.20 5.32
CA ILE A 300 -8.67 -24.49 4.03
C ILE A 300 -9.56 -25.47 3.28
N GLU A 301 -10.15 -24.99 2.19
CA GLU A 301 -11.16 -25.74 1.43
C GLU A 301 -10.74 -25.96 -0.03
N PRO A 302 -11.11 -27.10 -0.63
CA PRO A 302 -10.89 -27.35 -2.05
C PRO A 302 -11.85 -26.49 -2.89
N MET A 303 -11.33 -25.85 -3.95
CA MET A 303 -12.13 -24.99 -4.84
C MET A 303 -12.98 -25.81 -5.82
N MET A 304 -12.49 -26.96 -6.24
CA MET A 304 -13.17 -27.87 -7.17
C MET A 304 -13.22 -29.30 -6.64
N LYS A 305 -14.09 -30.12 -7.23
CA LYS A 305 -14.18 -31.55 -6.90
C LYS A 305 -13.25 -32.36 -7.80
N ILE A 306 -12.30 -33.08 -7.21
CA ILE A 306 -11.41 -34.00 -7.93
C ILE A 306 -12.24 -35.01 -8.75
N ASP A 307 -11.80 -35.26 -9.99
CA ASP A 307 -12.40 -36.11 -11.02
C ASP A 307 -13.72 -35.60 -11.62
N SER A 308 -14.20 -34.42 -11.22
CA SER A 308 -15.39 -33.83 -11.87
C SER A 308 -15.06 -33.41 -13.30
N ILE A 309 -16.00 -33.67 -14.22
CA ILE A 309 -15.93 -33.16 -15.59
C ILE A 309 -16.74 -31.86 -15.64
N LYS A 310 -16.14 -30.81 -16.20
CA LYS A 310 -16.75 -29.50 -16.38
C LYS A 310 -16.59 -29.04 -17.81
N GLU A 311 -17.54 -28.26 -18.30
CA GLU A 311 -17.36 -27.45 -19.50
C GLU A 311 -16.81 -26.08 -19.10
N VAL A 312 -15.74 -25.67 -19.76
CA VAL A 312 -15.02 -24.41 -19.47
C VAL A 312 -14.80 -23.63 -20.77
N SER A 313 -14.88 -22.31 -20.66
CA SER A 313 -14.51 -21.36 -21.72
C SER A 313 -13.06 -20.90 -21.56
N ALA A 314 -12.57 -20.10 -22.52
CA ALA A 314 -11.26 -19.46 -22.41
C ALA A 314 -11.16 -18.55 -21.18
N CYS A 315 -12.22 -17.83 -20.81
CA CYS A 315 -12.23 -16.97 -19.62
C CYS A 315 -12.15 -17.77 -18.31
N ASP A 316 -12.80 -18.93 -18.25
CA ASP A 316 -12.78 -19.78 -17.06
C ASP A 316 -11.40 -20.40 -16.80
N ILE A 317 -10.60 -20.59 -17.87
CA ILE A 317 -9.29 -21.22 -17.80
C ILE A 317 -8.20 -20.29 -17.28
N GLU A 318 -8.37 -18.97 -17.35
CA GLU A 318 -7.40 -17.99 -16.85
C GLU A 318 -7.08 -18.19 -15.36
N PHE A 319 -8.04 -18.75 -14.62
CA PHE A 319 -7.95 -19.02 -13.18
C PHE A 319 -7.52 -20.46 -12.85
N CYS A 320 -7.23 -21.29 -13.87
CA CYS A 320 -6.84 -22.69 -13.73
C CYS A 320 -5.50 -22.98 -14.43
N ASN A 321 -4.81 -24.03 -13.98
CA ASN A 321 -3.68 -24.61 -14.71
C ASN A 321 -4.23 -25.64 -15.71
N TYR A 322 -4.30 -25.28 -16.99
CA TYR A 322 -4.88 -26.11 -18.03
C TYR A 322 -3.86 -26.92 -18.81
N GLU A 323 -4.13 -28.22 -18.92
CA GLU A 323 -3.41 -29.13 -19.81
C GLU A 323 -4.32 -29.56 -20.97
N GLY A 324 -4.07 -29.04 -22.17
CA GLY A 324 -4.82 -29.40 -23.36
C GLY A 324 -4.46 -28.53 -24.57
N SER A 325 -5.30 -28.61 -25.60
CA SER A 325 -5.15 -27.87 -26.85
C SER A 325 -5.62 -26.40 -26.71
N PRO A 326 -5.09 -25.43 -27.47
CA PRO A 326 -5.52 -24.03 -27.40
C PRO A 326 -7.02 -23.83 -27.63
N PHE A 327 -7.62 -22.81 -27.00
CA PHE A 327 -9.01 -22.44 -27.21
C PHE A 327 -9.17 -21.62 -28.50
N ASP A 328 -10.18 -21.97 -29.30
CA ASP A 328 -10.69 -21.07 -30.34
C ASP A 328 -11.71 -20.13 -29.69
N SER A 329 -11.80 -18.88 -30.17
CA SER A 329 -12.41 -17.72 -29.49
C SER A 329 -13.89 -17.83 -29.08
N ASP A 330 -14.61 -18.90 -29.43
CA ASP A 330 -16.01 -19.13 -29.05
C ASP A 330 -16.32 -20.58 -28.62
N LYS A 331 -15.30 -21.40 -28.33
CA LYS A 331 -15.49 -22.82 -28.00
C LYS A 331 -15.38 -23.10 -26.50
N THR A 332 -16.32 -23.86 -25.98
CA THR A 332 -16.19 -24.53 -24.68
C THR A 332 -15.50 -25.87 -24.85
N LYS A 333 -14.75 -26.29 -23.83
CA LYS A 333 -14.07 -27.59 -23.79
C LYS A 333 -14.44 -28.36 -22.54
N LYS A 334 -14.54 -29.69 -22.65
CA LYS A 334 -14.70 -30.57 -21.50
C LYS A 334 -13.36 -30.83 -20.86
N VAL A 335 -13.25 -30.52 -19.57
CA VAL A 335 -12.05 -30.74 -18.77
C VAL A 335 -12.36 -31.58 -17.55
N ARG A 336 -11.41 -32.43 -17.15
CA ARG A 336 -11.44 -33.17 -15.89
C ARG A 336 -10.57 -32.45 -14.87
N VAL A 337 -11.08 -32.29 -13.66
CA VAL A 337 -10.32 -31.74 -12.54
C VAL A 337 -9.31 -32.78 -12.04
N ILE A 338 -8.03 -32.47 -12.19
CA ILE A 338 -6.91 -33.29 -11.71
C ILE A 338 -6.54 -32.88 -10.28
N SER A 339 -6.37 -31.58 -10.04
CA SER A 339 -6.16 -31.00 -8.72
C SER A 339 -7.27 -30.01 -8.43
N PRO A 340 -7.88 -30.04 -7.24
CA PRO A 340 -9.04 -29.22 -6.91
C PRO A 340 -8.71 -27.73 -6.80
N GLY A 341 -7.44 -27.36 -6.57
CA GLY A 341 -7.06 -26.04 -6.09
C GLY A 341 -7.56 -25.79 -4.67
N TRP A 342 -6.93 -24.86 -3.95
CA TRP A 342 -7.20 -24.63 -2.53
C TRP A 342 -7.35 -23.15 -2.22
N VAL A 343 -8.25 -22.84 -1.29
CA VAL A 343 -8.54 -21.49 -0.82
C VAL A 343 -8.58 -21.44 0.70
N TYR A 344 -8.07 -20.36 1.27
CA TYR A 344 -8.30 -19.98 2.66
C TYR A 344 -9.58 -19.16 2.72
N LYS A 345 -10.68 -19.83 3.06
CA LYS A 345 -12.04 -19.32 2.90
C LYS A 345 -12.33 -18.06 3.70
N ASP A 346 -11.93 -18.03 4.97
CA ASP A 346 -12.19 -16.90 5.87
C ASP A 346 -11.43 -15.63 5.47
N LYS A 347 -10.38 -15.77 4.66
CA LYS A 347 -9.50 -14.68 4.22
C LYS A 347 -9.63 -14.39 2.73
N ASP A 348 -10.53 -15.09 2.03
CA ASP A 348 -10.72 -15.03 0.57
C ASP A 348 -9.39 -15.09 -0.22
N LEU A 349 -8.47 -15.93 0.26
CA LEU A 349 -7.10 -15.99 -0.26
C LEU A 349 -6.86 -17.32 -0.98
N GLN A 350 -6.53 -17.25 -2.27
CA GLN A 350 -6.21 -18.44 -3.05
C GLN A 350 -4.82 -18.98 -2.71
N ILE A 351 -4.76 -20.26 -2.32
CA ILE A 351 -3.53 -20.97 -1.93
C ILE A 351 -2.91 -21.66 -3.13
N SER A 352 -3.74 -22.28 -3.98
CA SER A 352 -3.28 -22.92 -5.21
C SER A 352 -4.36 -22.93 -6.29
N ARG A 353 -3.92 -22.85 -7.56
CA ARG A 353 -4.81 -22.90 -8.71
C ARG A 353 -5.29 -24.33 -8.97
N PRO A 354 -6.57 -24.53 -9.29
CA PRO A 354 -7.06 -25.82 -9.77
C PRO A 354 -6.30 -26.25 -11.02
N LYS A 355 -5.99 -27.55 -11.12
CA LYS A 355 -5.38 -28.14 -12.32
C LYS A 355 -6.43 -28.94 -13.06
N VAL A 356 -6.64 -28.63 -14.33
CA VAL A 356 -7.67 -29.26 -15.16
C VAL A 356 -7.08 -29.75 -16.48
N LYS A 357 -7.54 -30.91 -16.95
CA LYS A 357 -7.02 -31.56 -18.16
C LYS A 357 -8.14 -31.80 -19.15
N GLU A 358 -7.92 -31.44 -20.42
CA GLU A 358 -8.87 -31.67 -21.50
C GLU A 358 -9.22 -33.16 -21.63
N VAL A 359 -10.51 -33.46 -21.70
CA VAL A 359 -11.01 -34.80 -21.99
C VAL A 359 -11.10 -34.93 -23.51
N LYS A 360 -10.20 -35.71 -24.10
CA LYS A 360 -10.31 -36.06 -25.52
C LYS A 360 -11.60 -36.87 -25.72
N SER A 361 -12.43 -36.42 -26.67
CA SER A 361 -13.63 -37.15 -27.10
C SER A 361 -13.26 -38.40 -27.86
#